data_AF-A0A2E8F385-F1
#
_entry.id   AF-A0A2E8F385-F1
#
_cell.length_a   1.000
_cell.length_b   1.000
_cell.length_c   1.000
_cell.angle_alpha   90.00
_cell.angle_beta   90.00
_cell.angle_gamma   90.00
#
_symmetry.space_group_name_H-M   'P 1'
#
loop_
_entity.id
_entity.type
_entity.pdbx_description
1 polymer ?
#
loop_
_entity_poly.entity_id
_entity_poly.type
_entity_poly.pdbx_seq_one_letter_code
_entity_poly.pdbx_strand_id
1 'polypeptide(L)' 'MEKGKDMPAQVGDTAPDFTLPSVSEGDITLSNYKGEKHVVLSFHVFDFTSG' A
#
# COMPACT_ATOMS: atom_id res chain seq x y z
N MET A 1 -11.06 17.42 10.48
CA MET A 1 -11.53 16.90 9.18
C MET A 1 -10.99 15.49 9.06
N GLU A 2 -11.84 14.47 9.20
CA GLU A 2 -11.46 13.07 9.11
C GLU A 2 -11.39 12.66 7.63
N LYS A 3 -10.30 13.05 6.95
CA LYS A 3 -9.95 12.52 5.62
C LYS A 3 -9.43 11.09 5.86
N GLY A 4 -10.26 10.07 5.77
CA GLY A 4 -9.75 8.70 5.93
C GLY A 4 -10.70 7.52 5.91
N LYS A 5 -12.02 7.70 5.82
CA LYS A 5 -12.91 6.54 5.87
C LYS A 5 -13.13 5.85 4.52
N ASP A 6 -13.40 6.58 3.42
CA ASP A 6 -13.92 5.94 2.20
C ASP A 6 -13.58 6.62 0.84
N MET A 7 -12.54 7.46 0.75
CA MET A 7 -12.22 8.15 -0.51
C MET A 7 -11.09 7.46 -1.30
N PRO A 8 -11.26 7.23 -2.62
CA PRO A 8 -10.19 6.73 -3.47
C PRO A 8 -9.00 7.69 -3.46
N ALA A 9 -7.78 7.14 -3.46
CA ALA A 9 -6.56 7.94 -3.47
C ALA A 9 -6.53 8.86 -4.71
N GLN A 10 -6.16 10.12 -4.49
CA GLN A 10 -6.06 11.14 -5.55
C GLN A 10 -4.59 11.50 -5.80
N VAL A 11 -4.29 11.98 -7.01
CA VAL A 11 -2.93 12.45 -7.34
C VAL A 11 -2.56 13.63 -6.44
N GLY A 12 -1.38 13.55 -5.83
CA GLY A 12 -0.86 14.57 -4.91
C GLY A 12 -1.27 14.38 -3.45
N ASP A 13 -2.25 13.51 -3.15
CA ASP A 13 -2.53 13.13 -1.77
C ASP A 13 -1.35 12.31 -1.20
N THR A 14 -1.12 12.45 0.10
CA THR A 14 -0.21 11.53 0.80
C THR A 14 -0.83 10.14 0.77
N ALA A 15 -0.04 9.13 0.39
CA ALA A 15 -0.49 7.75 0.38
C ALA A 15 -1.01 7.33 1.76
N PRO A 16 -2.11 6.56 1.85
CA PRO A 16 -2.60 6.05 3.12
C PRO A 16 -1.58 5.09 3.73
N ASP A 17 -1.35 5.20 5.04
CA ASP A 17 -0.45 4.28 5.73
C ASP A 17 -1.18 3.00 6.12
N PHE A 18 -0.50 1.87 5.97
CA PHE A 18 -1.01 0.56 6.33
C PHE A 18 0.13 -0.40 6.65
N THR A 19 -0.19 -1.43 7.42
CA THR A 19 0.69 -2.53 7.74
C THR A 19 0.09 -3.83 7.23
N LEU A 20 0.86 -4.61 6.47
CA LEU A 20 0.43 -5.88 5.91
C LEU A 20 1.42 -7.00 6.24
N PRO A 21 0.96 -8.23 6.45
CA PRO A 21 1.85 -9.37 6.53
C PRO A 21 2.53 -9.60 5.18
N SER A 22 3.80 -9.97 5.20
CA SER A 22 4.56 -10.37 4.01
C SER A 22 4.85 -11.87 4.02
N VAL A 23 5.30 -12.38 2.87
CA VAL A 23 5.63 -13.81 2.70
C VAL A 23 6.88 -14.21 3.49
N SER A 24 7.85 -13.30 3.68
CA SER A 24 9.18 -13.64 4.20
C SER A 24 9.71 -12.76 5.31
N GLU A 25 9.27 -11.51 5.43
CA GLU A 25 9.89 -10.51 6.31
C GLU A 25 8.99 -10.06 7.47
N GLY A 26 7.94 -10.85 7.76
CA GLY A 26 6.93 -10.48 8.76
C GLY A 26 6.07 -9.31 8.29
N ASP A 27 5.64 -8.46 9.21
CA ASP A 27 4.77 -7.33 8.89
C ASP A 27 5.56 -6.17 8.27
N ILE A 28 5.02 -5.61 7.19
CA ILE A 28 5.58 -4.48 6.45
C ILE A 28 4.64 -3.29 6.56
N THR A 29 5.16 -2.13 6.95
CA THR A 29 4.43 -0.85 6.99
C THR A 29 4.84 0.04 5.83
N LEU A 30 3.87 0.61 5.10
CA LEU A 30 4.15 1.46 3.93
C LEU A 30 5.02 2.66 4.26
N SER A 31 4.75 3.34 5.38
CA SER A 31 5.52 4.52 5.81
C SER A 31 7.00 4.25 6.07
N ASN A 32 7.42 3.00 6.27
CA ASN A 32 8.84 2.63 6.43
C ASN A 32 9.67 2.91 5.17
N TYR A 33 9.05 3.03 4.00
CA TYR A 33 9.75 3.32 2.74
C TYR A 33 9.68 4.80 2.33
N LYS A 34 8.95 5.63 3.08
CA LYS A 34 8.74 7.04 2.72
C LYS A 34 10.05 7.82 2.82
N GLY A 35 10.48 8.41 1.70
CA GLY A 35 11.73 9.18 1.61
C GLY A 35 12.96 8.34 1.31
N GLU A 36 12.87 7.01 1.44
CA GLU A 36 13.98 6.09 1.16
C GLU A 36 14.03 5.67 -0.30
N LYS A 37 12.87 5.39 -0.92
CA LYS A 37 12.75 5.00 -2.34
C LYS A 37 11.37 5.26 -2.92
N HIS A 38 11.27 5.23 -4.25
CA HIS A 38 9.99 5.19 -4.93
C HIS A 38 9.33 3.82 -4.75
N VAL A 39 8.01 3.82 -4.50
CA VAL A 39 7.22 2.62 -4.24
C VAL A 39 6.05 2.55 -5.21
N VAL A 40 5.79 1.37 -5.75
CA VAL A 40 4.64 1.04 -6.61
C VAL A 40 3.85 -0.07 -5.93
N LEU A 41 2.53 0.10 -5.80
CA LEU A 41 1.63 -0.92 -5.27
C LEU A 41 0.90 -1.58 -6.44
N SER A 42 0.91 -2.91 -6.47
CA SER A 42 0.16 -3.73 -7.43
C SER A 42 -0.71 -4.70 -6.65
N PHE A 43 -1.98 -4.80 -7.04
CA PHE A 43 -2.94 -5.70 -6.43
C PHE A 43 -3.45 -6.68 -7.48
N HIS A 44 -3.50 -7.96 -7.13
CA HIS A 44 -4.10 -9.02 -7.93
C HIS A 44 -5.03 -9.86 -7.04
N VAL A 45 -6.05 -10.48 -7.63
CA VAL A 45 -7.13 -11.12 -6.85
C VAL A 45 -6.66 -12.45 -6.26
N PHE A 46 -6.02 -13.29 -7.07
CA PHE A 46 -5.53 -14.60 -6.65
C PHE A 46 -4.22 -14.96 -7.35
N ASP A 47 -3.39 -15.72 -6.65
CA ASP A 47 -2.19 -16.32 -7.22
C ASP A 47 -2.55 -17.42 -8.24
N PHE A 48 -1.63 -17.69 -9.17
CA PHE A 48 -1.74 -18.76 -10.18
C PHE A 48 -2.98 -18.68 -11.09
N THR A 49 -3.42 -17.46 -11.41
CA THR A 49 -4.46 -17.21 -12.40
C THR A 49 -3.85 -16.73 -13.72
N SER A 50 -4.54 -16.95 -14.85
CA SER A 50 -4.10 -16.48 -16.17
C SER A 50 -4.17 -14.96 -16.35
N GLY A 51 -4.70 -14.25 -15.35
CA GLY A 51 -5.22 -12.89 -15.47
C GLY A 51 -6.75 -12.88 -15.46
#